data_AF-A0A835CH40-F1
#
_entry.id   AF-A0A835CH40-F1
#
_cell.length_a   1.000
_cell.length_b   1.000
_cell.length_c   1.000
_cell.angle_alpha   90.00
_cell.angle_beta   90.00
_cell.angle_gamma   90.00
#
_symmetry.space_group_name_H-M   'P 1'
#
loop_
_entity.id
_entity.type
_entity.pdbx_description
1 polymer ?
#
loop_
_entity_poly.entity_id
_entity_poly.type
_entity_poly.pdbx_seq_one_letter_code
_entity_poly.pdbx_strand_id
1 'polypeptide(L)' 'MDGQLCLHYTQVVWLDSVHIGCAEVKCDNNADTFIICNYDPPGNFDGQTPY' A
#
# COMPACT_ATOMS: atom_id res chain seq x y z
N MET A 1 -20.53 3.89 4.41
CA MET A 1 -19.77 4.23 5.64
C MET A 1 -18.33 3.89 5.32
N ASP A 2 -17.62 4.81 4.67
CA ASP A 2 -16.20 4.64 4.40
C ASP A 2 -15.46 4.96 5.69
N GLY A 3 -15.42 4.00 6.61
CA GLY A 3 -14.38 4.01 7.62
C GLY A 3 -13.07 4.07 6.86
N GLN A 4 -12.33 5.17 6.98
CA GLN A 4 -11.05 5.33 6.30
C GLN A 4 -10.19 4.11 6.66
N LEU A 5 -10.04 3.20 5.71
CA LEU A 5 -9.23 2.01 5.87
C LEU A 5 -7.78 2.50 5.96
N CYS A 6 -7.26 2.60 7.19
CA CYS A 6 -5.85 2.92 7.43
C CYS A 6 -4.89 1.83 6.91
N LEU A 7 -5.40 0.75 6.32
CA LEU A 7 -4.63 -0.39 5.79
C LEU A 7 -3.55 0.04 4.79
N HIS A 8 -3.81 1.05 3.96
CA HIS A 8 -2.77 1.56 3.05
C HIS A 8 -1.69 2.33 3.82
N TYR A 9 -2.09 3.15 4.79
CA TYR A 9 -1.14 3.92 5.60
C TYR A 9 -0.25 3.01 6.44
N THR A 10 -0.83 2.01 7.11
CA THR A 10 -0.07 1.09 7.97
C THR A 10 0.97 0.31 7.19
N GLN A 11 0.71 -0.04 5.92
CA GLN A 11 1.71 -0.69 5.07
C GLN A 11 2.86 0.27 4.68
N VAL A 12 2.55 1.55 4.43
CA VAL A 12 3.56 2.56 4.06
C VAL A 12 4.54 2.81 5.20
N VAL A 13 4.05 2.82 6.44
CA VAL A 13 4.87 3.11 7.63
C VAL A 13 5.41 1.85 8.31
N TRP A 14 5.25 0.67 7.71
CA TRP A 14 5.62 -0.60 8.34
C TRP A 14 7.13 -0.71 8.54
N LEU A 15 7.57 -0.76 9.79
CA LEU A 15 8.98 -0.73 10.20
C LEU A 15 9.84 -1.78 9.51
N ASP A 16 9.29 -3.00 9.36
CA ASP A 16 10.03 -4.13 8.81
C ASP A 16 10.08 -4.12 7.27
N SER A 17 9.30 -3.29 6.58
CA SER A 17 9.31 -3.22 5.11
C SER A 17 10.48 -2.36 4.64
N VAL A 18 11.59 -3.01 4.25
CA VAL A 18 12.84 -2.35 3.86
C VAL A 18 13.01 -2.13 2.35
N HIS A 19 12.23 -2.84 1.54
CA HIS A 19 12.20 -2.70 0.09
C HIS A 19 10.79 -2.34 -0.39
N ILE A 20 10.73 -1.47 -1.41
CA ILE A 20 9.49 -1.09 -2.08
C ILE A 20 9.70 -1.09 -3.60
N GLY A 21 8.73 -1.65 -4.34
CA GLY A 21 8.66 -1.56 -5.79
C GLY A 21 7.28 -1.13 -6.23
N CYS A 22 7.17 -0.06 -7.02
CA CYS A 22 5.90 0.47 -7.51
C CYS A 22 5.82 0.46 -9.03
N ALA A 23 4.60 0.36 -9.56
CA ALA A 23 4.29 0.50 -10.98
C ALA A 23 3.05 1.36 -11.16
N GLU A 24 3.02 2.13 -12.25
CA GLU A 24 1.85 2.89 -12.68
C GLU A 24 1.43 2.50 -14.10
N VAL A 25 0.12 2.51 -14.33
CA VAL A 25 -0.48 2.32 -15.66
C VAL A 25 -1.58 3.35 -15.84
N LYS A 26 -1.53 4.12 -16.92
CA LYS A 26 -2.65 4.97 -17.32
C LYS A 26 -3.71 4.12 -18.00
N CYS A 27 -4.92 4.07 -17.44
CA CYS A 27 -6.01 3.29 -18.02
C CYS A 27 -6.60 3.99 -19.26
N ASP A 28 -7.13 3.19 -20.20
CA ASP A 28 -7.80 3.70 -21.42
C ASP A 28 -9.19 4.29 -21.11
N ASN A 29 -9.84 4.88 -22.13
CA ASN A 29 -11.21 5.40 -22.06
C ASN A 29 -11.45 6.49 -20.99
N ASN A 30 -10.49 7.41 -20.82
CA ASN A 30 -10.52 8.47 -19.80
C ASN A 30 -10.65 7.93 -18.35
N ALA A 31 -10.22 6.69 -18.10
CA ALA A 31 -10.08 6.18 -16.74
C ALA A 31 -8.82 6.74 -16.06
N ASP A 32 -8.79 6.62 -14.73
CA ASP A 32 -7.70 7.13 -13.90
C ASP A 32 -6.41 6.29 -14.02
N THR A 33 -5.33 6.80 -13.43
CA THR A 33 -4.07 6.06 -13.31
C THR A 33 -4.18 5.00 -12.23
N PHE A 34 -3.87 3.75 -12.59
CA PHE A 34 -3.76 2.64 -11.66
C PHE A 34 -2.32 2.57 -11.13
N ILE A 35 -2.16 2.60 -9.80
CA ILE A 35 -0.87 2.55 -9.13
C ILE A 35 -0.87 1.34 -8.18
N ILE A 36 0.21 0.57 -8.21
CA ILE A 36 0.46 -0.54 -7.29
C ILE A 36 1.85 -0.42 -6.69
N CYS A 37 1.99 -0.79 -5.42
CA CYS A 37 3.28 -0.91 -4.73
C CYS A 37 3.36 -2.24 -3.98
N ASN A 38 4.48 -2.92 -4.09
CA ASN A 38 4.83 -4.11 -3.32
C ASN A 38 5.89 -3.75 -2.28
N TYR A 39 5.74 -4.30 -1.07
CA TYR A 39 6.61 -4.07 0.07
C TYR A 39 7.23 -5.40 0.50
N ASP A 40 8.52 -5.40 0.83
CA ASP A 40 9.25 -6.57 1.29
C ASP A 40 10.18 -6.22 2.46
N PRO A 41 10.13 -6.99 3.57
CA PRO A 41 9.06 -7.89 4.00
C PRO A 41 7.65 -7.25 4.01
N PRO A 42 6.57 -8.04 3.81
CA PRO A 42 5.20 -7.52 3.85
C PRO A 42 4.81 -7.05 5.25
N GLY A 43 3.83 -6.14 5.34
CA GLY A 43 3.32 -5.63 6.61
C GLY A 43 1.84 -5.95 6.84
N ASN A 44 1.18 -5.13 7.66
CA ASN A 44 -0.25 -5.24 8.01
C ASN A 44 -0.64 -6.58 8.65
N PHE A 45 0.21 -7.10 9.54
CA PHE A 45 -0.13 -8.27 10.34
C PHE A 45 -0.99 -7.88 11.55
N ASP A 46 -2.10 -8.59 11.74
CA ASP A 46 -2.96 -8.41 12.92
C ASP A 46 -2.17 -8.62 14.21
N GLY A 47 -2.32 -7.68 15.15
CA GLY A 47 -1.64 -7.71 16.43
C GLY A 47 -0.19 -7.21 16.43
N GLN A 48 0.33 -6.72 15.29
CA GLN A 48 1.64 -6.05 15.20
C GLN A 48 1.46 -4.54 15.01
N THR A 49 2.37 -3.75 15.60
CA THR A 49 2.40 -2.29 15.38
C THR A 49 3.22 -1.96 14.14
N PRO A 50 2.81 -0.97 13.34
CA PRO A 50 3.58 -0.56 12.17
C PRO A 50 4.93 0.11 12.52
N TYR A 51 5.12 0.55 13.76
CA TYR A 51 6.28 1.31 14.26
C TYR A 51 6.62 0.90 15.69
#